data_AF-A0A2D4NN12-F1
#
_entry.id   AF-A0A2D4NN12-F1
#
_cell.length_a   1.000
_cell.length_b   1.000
_cell.length_c   1.000
_cell.angle_alpha   90.00
_cell.angle_beta   90.00
_cell.angle_gamma   90.00
#
_symmetry.space_group_name_H-M   'P 1'
#
loop_
_entity.id
_entity.type
_entity.pdbx_description
1 polymer ?
#
loop_
_entity_poly.entity_id
_entity_poly.type
_entity_poly.pdbx_seq_one_letter_code
_entity_poly.pdbx_strand_id
1 'polypeptide(L)'
;KYCRLYFLRNKERISISAASKLLANMLAEYRGMGLSVGSMVCGWDKKGPGLYYIDDGGARLKAPLFSTGSGNTYAYGILDSGHRPDLSVEEAYDLGRRAICYATHRDSYSGGVVNMYHMKEDGWIRVGRTDVSDLLYQYSEEKK
;
A
#
# COMPACT_ATOMS: atom_id res chain seq x y z
N LYS A 1 3.44 4.81 17.98
CA LYS A 1 3.41 4.75 19.47
C LYS A 1 3.01 3.38 20.01
N TYR A 2 1.77 2.92 19.78
CA TYR A 2 1.25 1.68 20.39
C TYR A 2 2.00 0.40 20.01
N CYS A 3 2.41 0.22 18.75
CA CYS A 3 3.22 -0.93 18.34
C CYS A 3 4.57 -1.01 19.07
N ARG A 4 5.20 0.14 19.35
CA ARG A 4 6.45 0.19 20.13
C ARG A 4 6.20 -0.14 21.60
N LEU A 5 5.11 0.35 22.17
CA LEU A 5 4.70 0.02 23.54
C LEU A 5 4.41 -1.48 23.69
N TYR A 6 3.76 -2.10 22.70
CA TYR A 6 3.56 -3.55 22.65
C TYR A 6 4.89 -4.30 22.70
N PHE A 7 5.87 -3.87 21.89
CA PHE A 7 7.21 -4.47 21.89
C PHE A 7 7.90 -4.35 23.26
N LEU A 8 7.85 -3.17 23.89
CA LEU A 8 8.48 -2.97 25.19
C LEU A 8 7.83 -3.80 26.31
N ARG A 9 6.52 -4.02 26.25
CA ARG A 9 5.77 -4.81 27.24
C ARG A 9 5.96 -6.32 27.06
N ASN A 10 5.90 -6.79 25.81
CA ASN A 10 5.87 -8.23 25.50
C ASN A 10 7.24 -8.78 25.08
N LYS A 11 8.25 -7.92 24.86
CA LYS A 11 9.56 -8.26 24.28
C LYS A 11 9.46 -8.95 22.90
N GLU A 12 8.34 -8.75 22.21
CA GLU A 12 8.04 -9.34 20.91
C GLU A 12 7.41 -8.29 19.99
N ARG A 13 7.73 -8.34 18.68
CA ARG A 13 7.10 -7.47 17.68
C ARG A 13 5.60 -7.77 17.58
N ILE A 14 4.79 -6.73 17.46
CA ILE A 14 3.36 -6.88 17.26
C ILE A 14 3.07 -7.58 15.93
N SER A 15 2.09 -8.49 15.91
CA SER A 15 1.60 -9.08 14.66
C SER A 15 0.91 -8.03 13.79
N ILE A 16 0.93 -8.22 12.48
CA ILE A 16 0.25 -7.30 11.56
C ILE A 16 -1.27 -7.33 11.78
N SER A 17 -1.81 -8.49 12.13
CA SER A 17 -3.22 -8.63 12.47
C SER A 17 -3.59 -7.80 13.70
N ALA A 18 -2.76 -7.81 14.75
CA ALA A 18 -2.99 -7.01 15.95
C ALA A 18 -2.82 -5.51 15.70
N ALA A 19 -1.78 -5.11 14.95
CA ALA A 19 -1.56 -3.70 14.59
C ALA A 19 -2.73 -3.13 13.78
N SER A 20 -3.20 -3.87 12.76
CA SER A 20 -4.35 -3.46 11.95
C SER A 20 -5.66 -3.42 12.76
N LYS A 21 -5.89 -4.39 13.66
CA LYS A 21 -7.10 -4.41 14.49
C LYS A 21 -7.11 -3.26 15.49
N LEU A 22 -5.95 -2.90 16.04
CA LEU A 22 -5.82 -1.75 16.93
C LEU A 22 -6.22 -0.45 16.22
N LEU A 23 -5.72 -0.21 15.00
CA LEU A 23 -6.08 0.97 14.22
C LEU A 23 -7.57 0.97 13.84
N ALA A 24 -8.11 -0.17 13.43
CA ALA A 24 -9.54 -0.28 13.10
C ALA A 24 -10.45 0.03 14.30
N ASN A 25 -10.08 -0.44 15.50
CA ASN A 25 -10.82 -0.13 16.73
C ASN A 25 -10.75 1.37 17.05
N MET A 26 -9.57 1.99 16.92
CA MET A 26 -9.41 3.44 17.12
C MET A 26 -10.28 4.23 16.15
N LEU A 27 -10.34 3.86 14.87
CA LEU A 27 -11.19 4.57 13.89
C LEU A 27 -12.68 4.33 14.17
N ALA A 28 -13.07 3.12 14.58
CA ALA A 28 -14.44 2.81 14.95
C ALA A 28 -14.96 3.66 16.12
N GLU A 29 -14.11 4.03 17.09
CA GLU A 29 -14.48 4.92 18.20
C GLU A 29 -14.87 6.33 17.74
N TYR A 30 -14.37 6.77 16.57
CA TYR A 30 -14.65 8.09 15.99
C TYR A 30 -15.59 8.01 14.78
N ARG A 31 -16.28 6.88 14.59
CA ARG A 31 -17.20 6.69 13.48
C ARG A 31 -18.29 7.77 13.52
N GLY A 32 -18.50 8.44 12.38
CA GLY A 32 -19.49 9.50 12.25
C GLY A 32 -19.02 10.88 12.75
N MET A 33 -17.78 11.01 13.22
CA MET A 33 -17.21 12.29 13.67
C MET A 33 -16.48 13.06 12.55
N GLY A 34 -16.62 12.64 11.29
CA GLY A 34 -16.02 13.32 10.14
C GLY A 34 -14.54 13.02 9.90
N LEU A 35 -14.01 11.91 10.43
CA LEU A 35 -12.71 11.41 10.00
C LEU A 35 -12.79 10.94 8.53
N SER A 36 -11.71 11.13 7.79
CA SER A 36 -11.56 10.60 6.43
C SER A 36 -10.23 9.88 6.31
N VAL A 37 -10.27 8.55 6.27
CA VAL A 37 -9.09 7.69 6.31
C VAL A 37 -9.34 6.48 5.43
N GLY A 38 -8.49 6.27 4.43
CA GLY A 38 -8.34 4.99 3.74
C GLY A 38 -6.89 4.57 3.86
N SER A 39 -6.60 3.58 4.70
CA SER A 39 -5.23 3.19 5.03
C SER A 39 -4.97 1.71 4.77
N MET A 40 -3.71 1.39 4.49
CA MET A 40 -3.23 0.03 4.34
C MET A 40 -2.13 -0.22 5.37
N VAL A 41 -2.27 -1.33 6.10
CA VAL A 41 -1.23 -1.84 7.00
C VAL A 41 -0.59 -3.05 6.35
N CYS A 42 0.66 -2.88 5.92
CA CYS A 42 1.51 -3.90 5.32
C CYS A 42 2.63 -4.30 6.30
N GLY A 43 3.01 -5.57 6.31
CA GLY A 43 4.02 -6.10 7.22
C GLY A 43 4.27 -7.59 7.01
N TRP A 44 5.30 -8.08 7.67
CA TRP A 44 5.64 -9.49 7.74
C TRP A 44 5.70 -9.90 9.21
N ASP A 45 5.01 -10.99 9.56
CA ASP A 45 5.06 -11.56 10.90
C ASP A 45 5.21 -13.09 10.85
N LYS A 46 5.03 -13.77 11.99
CA LYS A 46 5.14 -15.23 12.08
C LYS A 46 4.21 -16.00 11.12
N LYS A 47 3.16 -15.36 10.59
CA LYS A 47 2.23 -15.94 9.60
C LYS A 47 2.60 -15.60 8.16
N GLY A 48 3.76 -14.97 7.94
CA GLY A 48 4.23 -14.51 6.63
C GLY A 48 3.78 -13.08 6.29
N PRO A 49 3.77 -12.72 5.00
CA PRO A 49 3.35 -11.40 4.55
C PRO A 49 1.86 -11.19 4.80
N GLY A 50 1.51 -9.98 5.22
CA GLY A 50 0.13 -9.56 5.42
C GLY A 50 -0.13 -8.17 4.87
N LEU A 51 -1.37 -7.98 4.43
CA LEU A 51 -1.89 -6.69 3.99
C LEU A 51 -3.33 -6.53 4.47
N TYR A 52 -3.60 -5.42 5.13
CA TYR A 52 -4.92 -5.08 5.65
C TYR A 52 -5.35 -3.69 5.19
N TYR A 53 -6.53 -3.59 4.60
CA TYR A 53 -7.20 -2.31 4.36
C TYR A 53 -8.05 -1.94 5.57
N ILE A 54 -8.02 -0.66 5.95
CA ILE A 54 -8.77 -0.09 7.07
C ILE A 54 -9.32 1.28 6.65
N ASP A 55 -10.62 1.50 6.89
CA ASP A 55 -11.27 2.78 6.63
C ASP A 55 -11.67 3.53 7.92
N ASP A 56 -12.14 4.77 7.78
CA ASP A 56 -12.67 5.63 8.83
C ASP A 56 -13.95 5.09 9.49
N GLY A 57 -14.65 4.18 8.80
CA GLY A 57 -15.75 3.40 9.38
C GLY A 57 -15.28 2.33 10.35
N GLY A 58 -13.97 2.04 10.42
CA GLY A 58 -13.40 0.92 11.18
C GLY A 58 -13.59 -0.43 10.49
N ALA A 59 -13.95 -0.45 9.21
CA ALA A 59 -13.89 -1.67 8.42
C ALA A 59 -12.44 -2.16 8.36
N ARG A 60 -12.27 -3.49 8.30
CA ARG A 60 -10.95 -4.11 8.27
C ARG A 60 -10.96 -5.36 7.42
N LEU A 61 -10.27 -5.31 6.29
CA LEU A 61 -10.25 -6.38 5.29
C LEU A 61 -8.83 -6.89 5.08
N LYS A 62 -8.67 -8.20 4.93
CA LYS A 62 -7.40 -8.83 4.53
C LYS A 62 -7.53 -9.29 3.09
N ALA A 63 -6.63 -8.86 2.22
CA ALA A 63 -6.58 -9.29 0.82
C ALA A 63 -5.13 -9.20 0.31
N PRO A 64 -4.78 -9.92 -0.78
CA PRO A 64 -3.44 -9.84 -1.37
C PRO A 64 -3.17 -8.49 -2.06
N LEU A 65 -4.21 -7.75 -2.45
CA LEU A 65 -4.09 -6.53 -3.25
C LEU A 65 -5.17 -5.52 -2.85
N PHE A 66 -4.76 -4.26 -2.74
CA PHE A 66 -5.65 -3.12 -2.49
C PHE A 66 -5.13 -1.86 -3.21
N SER A 67 -6.04 -0.95 -3.50
CA SER A 67 -5.77 0.42 -3.96
C SER A 67 -6.78 1.37 -3.32
N THR A 68 -6.34 2.56 -2.93
CA THR A 68 -7.12 3.58 -2.21
C THR A 68 -6.78 4.99 -2.71
N GLY A 69 -7.61 5.98 -2.37
CA GLY A 69 -7.52 7.35 -2.89
C GLY A 69 -8.33 7.57 -4.17
N SER A 70 -8.28 8.79 -4.72
CA SER A 70 -9.05 9.21 -5.90
C SER A 70 -8.62 8.48 -7.19
N GLY A 71 -7.34 8.14 -7.31
CA GLY A 71 -6.79 7.40 -8.46
C GLY A 71 -6.97 5.87 -8.38
N ASN A 72 -7.75 5.35 -7.43
CA ASN A 72 -7.75 3.91 -7.13
C ASN A 72 -8.19 3.03 -8.30
N THR A 73 -9.22 3.44 -9.05
CA THR A 73 -9.80 2.71 -10.18
C THR A 73 -8.80 2.56 -11.32
N TYR A 74 -8.05 3.62 -11.62
CA TYR A 74 -7.01 3.59 -12.64
C TYR A 74 -5.86 2.65 -12.24
N ALA A 75 -5.45 2.69 -10.96
CA ALA A 75 -4.43 1.79 -10.45
C ALA A 75 -4.89 0.32 -10.51
N TYR A 76 -6.13 0.03 -10.10
CA TYR A 76 -6.70 -1.33 -10.22
C TYR A 76 -6.68 -1.83 -11.66
N GLY A 77 -7.04 -1.01 -12.65
CA GLY A 77 -7.03 -1.45 -14.06
C GLY A 77 -5.65 -1.97 -14.54
N ILE A 78 -4.57 -1.36 -14.06
CA ILE A 78 -3.21 -1.82 -14.36
C ILE A 78 -2.82 -3.02 -13.49
N LEU A 79 -3.12 -2.97 -12.19
CA LEU A 79 -2.80 -4.04 -11.26
C LEU A 79 -3.50 -5.35 -11.66
N ASP A 80 -4.80 -5.32 -11.93
CA ASP A 80 -5.61 -6.50 -12.23
C ASP A 80 -5.22 -7.15 -13.57
N SER A 81 -4.67 -6.38 -14.51
CA SER A 81 -4.21 -6.90 -15.80
C SER A 81 -2.81 -7.52 -15.74
N GLY A 82 -1.96 -7.11 -14.79
CA GLY A 82 -0.57 -7.56 -14.69
C GLY A 82 -0.26 -8.45 -13.49
N HIS A 83 -1.11 -8.47 -12.45
CA HIS A 83 -0.81 -9.17 -11.21
C HIS A 83 -0.81 -10.69 -11.38
N ARG A 84 0.30 -11.33 -11.00
CA ARG A 84 0.42 -12.78 -10.88
C ARG A 84 1.11 -13.14 -9.55
N PRO A 85 0.72 -14.23 -8.88
CA PRO A 85 1.36 -14.63 -7.61
C PRO A 85 2.86 -14.94 -7.71
N ASP A 86 3.34 -15.23 -8.91
CA ASP A 86 4.70 -15.69 -9.23
C ASP A 86 5.55 -14.62 -9.93
N LEU A 87 5.17 -13.33 -9.83
CA LEU A 87 5.98 -12.23 -10.33
C LEU A 87 7.39 -12.25 -9.72
N SER A 88 8.39 -12.02 -10.56
CA SER A 88 9.71 -11.65 -10.07
C SER A 88 9.66 -10.30 -9.34
N VAL A 89 10.65 -10.04 -8.49
CA VAL A 89 10.73 -8.79 -7.73
C VAL A 89 10.76 -7.57 -8.66
N GLU A 90 11.50 -7.64 -9.76
CA GLU A 90 11.59 -6.53 -10.72
C GLU A 90 10.29 -6.33 -11.52
N GLU A 91 9.60 -7.40 -11.91
CA GLU A 91 8.29 -7.29 -12.55
C GLU A 91 7.25 -6.69 -11.59
N ALA A 92 7.28 -7.06 -10.32
CA ALA A 92 6.38 -6.49 -9.31
C ALA A 92 6.64 -4.98 -9.10
N TYR A 93 7.91 -4.57 -9.13
CA TYR A 93 8.27 -3.15 -9.08
C TYR A 93 7.78 -2.38 -10.28
N ASP A 94 8.00 -2.90 -11.49
CA ASP A 94 7.53 -2.28 -12.73
C ASP A 94 6.00 -2.17 -12.74
N LEU A 95 5.28 -3.24 -12.39
CA LEU A 95 3.82 -3.26 -12.29
C LEU A 95 3.32 -2.19 -11.30
N GLY A 96 3.87 -2.16 -10.09
CA GLY A 96 3.50 -1.16 -9.08
C GLY A 96 3.79 0.27 -9.53
N ARG A 97 4.92 0.48 -10.22
CA ARG A 97 5.29 1.80 -10.77
C ARG A 97 4.33 2.24 -11.86
N ARG A 98 4.02 1.36 -12.81
CA ARG A 98 3.09 1.61 -13.91
C ARG A 98 1.69 1.91 -13.38
N ALA A 99 1.21 1.15 -12.39
CA ALA A 99 -0.12 1.37 -11.81
C ALA A 99 -0.27 2.78 -11.23
N ILE A 100 0.70 3.25 -10.44
CA ILE A 100 0.66 4.61 -9.90
C ILE A 100 0.86 5.65 -11.00
N CYS A 101 1.84 5.46 -11.89
CA CYS A 101 2.16 6.39 -12.98
C CYS A 101 0.94 6.64 -13.91
N TYR A 102 0.24 5.59 -14.33
CA TYR A 102 -0.95 5.75 -15.17
C TYR A 102 -2.17 6.27 -14.40
N ALA A 103 -2.28 5.97 -13.09
CA ALA A 103 -3.30 6.59 -12.26
C ALA A 103 -3.10 8.11 -12.14
N THR A 104 -1.86 8.56 -11.89
CA THR A 104 -1.51 9.98 -11.83
C THR A 104 -1.69 10.70 -13.17
N HIS A 105 -1.63 9.99 -14.29
CA HIS A 105 -1.88 10.59 -15.60
C HIS A 105 -3.36 10.89 -15.85
N ARG A 106 -4.28 10.19 -15.17
CA ARG A 106 -5.73 10.32 -15.37
C ARG A 106 -6.45 11.05 -14.24
N ASP A 107 -6.00 10.88 -13.00
CA ASP A 107 -6.59 11.53 -11.82
C ASP A 107 -5.87 12.85 -11.51
N SER A 108 -6.58 13.97 -11.60
CA SER A 108 -6.02 15.31 -11.37
C SER A 108 -5.57 15.56 -9.93
N TYR A 109 -6.00 14.73 -8.98
CA TYR A 109 -5.61 14.84 -7.57
C TYR A 109 -4.43 13.93 -7.20
N SER A 110 -3.92 13.14 -8.15
CA SER A 110 -2.78 12.25 -7.97
C SER A 110 -1.59 12.72 -8.82
N GLY A 111 -0.39 12.82 -8.25
CA GLY A 111 0.80 13.22 -9.01
C GLY A 111 2.09 13.30 -8.19
N GLY A 112 3.10 13.95 -8.77
CA GLY A 112 4.40 14.18 -8.14
C GLY A 112 5.36 13.01 -8.32
N VAL A 113 5.59 12.24 -7.25
CA VAL A 113 6.61 11.18 -7.23
C VAL A 113 6.03 9.85 -6.79
N VAL A 114 6.47 8.76 -7.42
CA VAL A 114 6.18 7.40 -6.97
C VAL A 114 7.20 7.03 -5.89
N ASN A 115 6.73 6.86 -4.64
CA ASN A 115 7.55 6.29 -3.56
C ASN A 115 7.24 4.80 -3.44
N MET A 116 8.24 3.96 -3.66
CA MET A 116 8.07 2.52 -3.71
C MET A 116 8.82 1.83 -2.56
N TYR A 117 8.16 0.84 -1.97
CA TYR A 117 8.68 0.05 -0.86
C TYR A 117 8.46 -1.44 -1.14
N HIS A 118 9.35 -2.28 -0.63
CA HIS A 118 9.24 -3.73 -0.68
C HIS A 118 9.36 -4.28 0.74
N MET A 119 8.30 -4.94 1.21
CA MET A 119 8.27 -5.63 2.49
C MET A 119 8.87 -7.03 2.36
N LYS A 120 9.92 -7.32 3.13
CA LYS A 120 10.54 -8.63 3.29
C LYS A 120 10.36 -9.13 4.72
N GLU A 121 10.78 -10.36 4.99
CA GLU A 121 10.75 -10.95 6.33
C GLU A 121 11.57 -10.17 7.36
N ASP A 122 12.72 -9.63 6.95
CA ASP A 122 13.63 -8.85 7.80
C ASP A 122 13.28 -7.36 7.89
N GLY A 123 12.27 -6.90 7.15
CA GLY A 123 11.78 -5.53 7.17
C GLY A 123 11.49 -4.98 5.78
N TRP A 124 11.16 -3.69 5.72
CA TRP A 124 10.94 -3.02 4.44
C TRP A 124 12.22 -2.38 3.92
N ILE A 125 12.36 -2.38 2.60
CA ILE A 125 13.35 -1.58 1.89
C ILE A 125 12.65 -0.48 1.10
N ARG A 126 13.27 0.70 1.04
CA ARG A 126 12.85 1.75 0.11
C ARG A 126 13.46 1.41 -1.25
N VAL A 127 12.62 1.03 -2.20
CA VAL A 127 13.04 0.65 -3.56
C VAL A 127 13.46 1.90 -4.34
N GLY A 128 12.68 2.98 -4.22
CA GLY A 128 13.01 4.21 -4.91
C GLY A 128 12.01 5.34 -4.68
N ARG A 129 12.38 6.49 -5.23
CA ARG A 129 11.53 7.67 -5.39
C ARG A 129 11.77 8.19 -6.80
N THR A 130 10.78 8.06 -7.66
CA THR A 130 10.92 8.40 -9.08
C THR A 130 9.86 9.42 -9.46
N ASP A 131 10.25 10.43 -10.23
CA ASP A 131 9.32 11.42 -10.74
C ASP A 131 8.34 10.79 -11.74
N VAL A 132 7.06 11.13 -11.61
CA VAL A 132 6.01 10.61 -12.49
C VAL A 132 6.19 11.12 -13.92
N SER A 133 6.64 12.35 -14.10
CA SER A 133 6.81 12.93 -15.43
C SER A 133 7.89 12.18 -16.20
N ASP A 134 9.03 11.90 -15.57
CA ASP A 134 10.12 11.12 -16.16
C ASP A 134 9.64 9.73 -16.58
N LEU A 135 8.85 9.08 -15.71
CA LEU A 135 8.28 7.75 -15.99
C LEU A 135 7.31 7.75 -17.17
N LEU A 136 6.45 8.77 -17.28
CA LEU A 136 5.52 8.88 -18.39
C LEU A 136 6.26 9.06 -19.72
N TYR A 137 7.30 9.89 -19.75
CA TYR A 137 8.13 10.03 -20.95
C TYR A 137 8.82 8.72 -21.30
N GLN A 138 9.49 8.07 -20.33
CA GLN A 138 10.15 6.78 -20.54
C GLN A 138 9.19 5.73 -21.12
N TYR A 139 8.02 5.53 -20.52
CA TYR A 139 7.05 4.54 -20.99
C TYR A 139 6.38 4.91 -22.33
N SER A 140 6.36 6.20 -22.67
CA SER A 140 5.87 6.64 -23.99
C SER A 140 6.87 6.34 -25.10
N GLU A 141 8.17 6.36 -24.80
CA GLU A 141 9.24 6.02 -25.74
C GLU A 141 9.39 4.52 -25.91
N GLU A 142 9.23 3.72 -24.85
CA GLU A 142 9.22 2.24 -24.92
C GLU A 142 8.11 1.66 -25.81
N LYS A 143 7.02 2.40 -26.01
CA LYS A 143 5.89 1.99 -26.85
C LYS A 143 6.06 2.33 -28.33
N LYS A 144 7.06 3.14 -28.69
CA LYS A 144 7.39 3.48 -30.08
C LYS A 144 8.29 2.41 -30.68
#